data_AF-A0A6N7W1F8-F1
#
_entry.id   AF-A0A6N7W1F8-F1
#
_cell.length_a   1.000
_cell.length_b   1.000
_cell.length_c   1.000
_cell.angle_alpha   90.00
_cell.angle_beta   90.00
_cell.angle_gamma   90.00
#
_symmetry.space_group_name_H-M   'P 1'
#
loop_
_entity.id
_entity.type
_entity.pdbx_description
1 polymer ?
#
loop_
_entity_poly.entity_id
_entity_poly.type
_entity_poly.pdbx_seq_one_letter_code
_entity_poly.pdbx_strand_id
1 'polypeptide(L)' 'MLQLKTVCVDDYGERWLSRTEIAEMLSISRPTAWRLLNKMRAIPKYRGAFLDLSSTLKRVRERDLKKFLEEQNLAYLKK' A
#
# COMPACT_ATOMS: atom_id res chain seq x y z
N MET A 1 21.70 -12.41 10.55
CA MET A 1 21.83 -11.94 9.15
C MET A 1 21.09 -10.62 9.02
N LEU A 2 21.78 -9.52 8.67
CA LEU A 2 21.09 -8.28 8.28
C LEU A 2 20.47 -8.47 6.90
N GLN A 3 19.13 -8.37 6.82
CA GLN A 3 18.41 -8.35 5.55
C GLN A 3 18.47 -6.91 5.00
N LEU A 4 19.33 -6.66 4.03
CA LEU A 4 19.35 -5.39 3.29
C LEU A 4 18.10 -5.34 2.39
N LYS A 5 17.17 -4.43 2.69
CA LYS A 5 15.95 -4.24 1.91
C LYS A 5 16.07 -2.96 1.09
N THR A 6 16.02 -3.09 -0.23
CA THR A 6 16.01 -1.94 -1.14
C THR A 6 14.72 -1.15 -0.94
N VAL A 7 14.83 0.12 -0.56
CA VAL A 7 13.70 1.02 -0.39
C VAL A 7 13.55 1.88 -1.63
N CYS A 8 12.39 1.84 -2.28
CA CYS A 8 12.06 2.76 -3.37
C CYS A 8 11.48 4.06 -2.80
N VAL A 9 12.25 5.13 -2.93
CA VAL A 9 11.88 6.49 -2.52
C VAL A 9 11.85 7.37 -3.77
N ASP A 10 10.89 8.28 -3.88
CA ASP A 10 10.90 9.29 -4.94
C ASP A 10 11.75 10.52 -4.57
N ASP A 11 11.84 11.48 -5.49
CA ASP A 11 12.64 12.71 -5.32
C ASP A 11 12.18 13.59 -4.14
N TYR A 12 10.98 13.33 -3.61
CA TYR A 12 10.39 14.05 -2.48
C TYR A 12 10.52 13.29 -1.15
N GLY A 13 11.20 12.14 -1.13
CA GLY A 13 11.34 11.33 0.07
C GLY A 13 10.14 10.41 0.34
N GLU A 14 9.15 10.33 -0.57
CA GLU A 14 7.97 9.49 -0.36
C GLU A 14 8.27 8.05 -0.77
N ARG A 15 7.89 7.11 0.11
CA ARG A 15 8.16 5.68 -0.08
C ARG A 15 7.04 5.00 -0.86
N TRP A 16 7.45 4.20 -1.84
CA TRP A 16 6.55 3.48 -2.73
C TRP A 16 6.66 1.97 -2.52
N LEU A 17 5.58 1.35 -2.06
CA LEU A 17 5.54 -0.05 -1.68
C LEU A 17 4.96 -0.92 -2.81
N SER A 18 5.60 -2.06 -3.06
CA SER A 18 5.01 -3.13 -3.88
C SER A 18 3.99 -3.94 -3.07
N ARG A 19 3.13 -4.69 -3.77
CA ARG A 19 2.20 -5.64 -3.14
C ARG A 19 2.90 -6.61 -2.18
N THR A 20 4.09 -7.10 -2.53
CA THR A 20 4.84 -8.06 -1.68
C THR A 20 5.29 -7.38 -0.39
N GLU A 21 5.82 -6.16 -0.49
CA GLU A 21 6.23 -5.39 0.70
C GLU A 21 5.06 -5.05 1.60
N ILE A 22 3.89 -4.75 1.03
CA ILE A 22 2.65 -4.48 1.78
C ILE A 22 2.18 -5.75 2.50
N ALA A 23 2.24 -6.89 1.83
CA ALA A 23 1.88 -8.17 2.42
C ALA A 23 2.79 -8.51 3.62
N GLU A 24 4.09 -8.29 3.48
CA GLU A 24 5.07 -8.44 4.56
C GLU A 24 4.84 -7.44 5.70
N MET A 25 4.65 -6.16 5.37
CA MET A 25 4.45 -5.08 6.36
C MET A 25 3.23 -5.31 7.23
N LEU A 26 2.16 -5.86 6.65
CA LEU A 26 0.90 -6.13 7.35
C LEU A 26 0.81 -7.57 7.87
N SER A 27 1.84 -8.40 7.67
CA SER A 27 1.83 -9.83 8.00
C SER A 27 0.61 -10.57 7.43
N ILE A 28 0.23 -10.27 6.19
CA ILE A 28 -0.91 -10.87 5.48
C ILE A 28 -0.46 -11.61 4.22
N SER A 29 -1.33 -12.49 3.70
CA SER A 29 -1.07 -13.16 2.43
C SER A 29 -1.12 -12.19 1.25
N ARG A 30 -0.36 -12.49 0.17
CA ARG A 30 -0.36 -11.70 -1.07
C ARG A 30 -1.77 -11.54 -1.69
N PRO A 31 -2.65 -12.56 -1.70
CA PRO A 31 -4.03 -12.41 -2.13
C PRO A 31 -4.84 -11.43 -1.26
N THR A 32 -4.65 -11.45 0.06
CA THR A 32 -5.32 -10.52 0.98
C THR A 32 -4.85 -9.09 0.74
N ALA A 33 -3.54 -8.87 0.57
CA ALA A 33 -2.99 -7.56 0.19
C ALA A 33 -3.56 -7.08 -1.16
N TRP A 34 -3.70 -7.95 -2.15
CA TRP A 34 -4.32 -7.60 -3.43
C TRP A 34 -5.79 -7.17 -3.28
N ARG A 35 -6.59 -7.91 -2.50
CA ARG A 35 -7.99 -7.55 -2.21
C ARG A 35 -8.08 -6.20 -1.49
N LEU A 36 -7.20 -5.96 -0.53
CA LEU A 36 -7.11 -4.69 0.20
C LEU A 36 -6.82 -3.52 -0.74
N LEU A 37 -5.83 -3.68 -1.63
CA LEU A 37 -5.46 -2.65 -2.59
C LEU A 37 -6.56 -2.38 -3.62
N ASN A 38 -7.31 -3.38 -4.04
CA ASN A 38 -8.48 -3.17 -4.90
C ASN A 38 -9.58 -2.36 -4.19
N LYS A 39 -9.82 -2.61 -2.90
CA LYS A 39 -10.75 -1.79 -2.10
C LYS A 39 -10.28 -0.35 -2.02
N MET A 40 -9.00 -0.13 -1.75
CA MET A 40 -8.41 1.21 -1.74
C MET A 40 -8.54 1.90 -3.10
N ARG A 41 -8.26 1.18 -4.21
CA ARG A 41 -8.36 1.69 -5.58
C ARG A 41 -9.78 2.08 -6.00
N ALA A 42 -10.79 1.42 -5.44
CA ALA A 42 -12.19 1.74 -5.70
C ALA A 42 -12.61 3.10 -5.12
N ILE A 43 -11.86 3.65 -4.15
CA ILE A 43 -12.15 4.95 -3.54
C ILE A 43 -11.49 6.05 -4.38
N PRO A 44 -12.25 7.01 -4.95
CA PRO A 44 -11.70 8.06 -5.81
C PRO A 44 -10.57 8.88 -5.16
N LYS A 45 -10.65 9.10 -3.83
CA LYS A 45 -9.64 9.80 -3.02
C LYS A 45 -8.23 9.22 -3.17
N TYR A 46 -8.12 7.91 -3.34
CA TYR A 46 -6.83 7.20 -3.38
C TYR A 46 -6.37 6.88 -4.81
N ARG A 47 -7.04 7.36 -5.85
CA ARG A 47 -6.67 7.03 -7.24
C ARG A 47 -5.23 7.45 -7.57
N GLY A 48 -4.78 8.61 -7.06
CA GLY A 48 -3.42 9.11 -7.24
C GLY A 48 -2.35 8.46 -6.35
N ALA A 49 -2.75 7.57 -5.43
CA ALA A 49 -1.82 6.85 -4.57
C ALA A 49 -1.18 5.63 -5.26
N PHE A 50 -1.66 5.28 -6.46
CA PHE A 50 -1.17 4.15 -7.23
C PHE A 50 -0.29 4.63 -8.38
N LEU A 51 0.88 4.01 -8.49
CA LEU A 51 1.79 4.19 -9.61
C LEU A 51 1.88 2.85 -10.35
N ASP A 52 1.18 2.77 -11.48
CA ASP A 52 1.17 1.61 -12.36
C ASP A 52 2.28 1.82 -13.42
N LEU A 53 3.51 1.42 -13.11
CA LEU A 53 4.68 1.54 -14.02
C LEU A 53 4.67 0.48 -15.12
N SER A 54 4.02 -0.66 -14.87
CA SER A 54 3.74 -1.71 -15.86
C SER A 54 2.56 -2.58 -15.40
N SER A 55 2.15 -3.54 -16.23
CA SER A 55 1.11 -4.52 -15.87
C SER A 55 1.43 -5.28 -14.57
N THR A 56 2.71 -5.49 -14.29
CA THR A 56 3.22 -6.24 -13.12
C THR A 56 3.79 -5.34 -12.03
N LEU A 57 4.28 -4.13 -12.39
CA LEU A 57 4.93 -3.19 -11.48
C LEU A 57 3.93 -2.14 -11.00
N LYS A 58 3.13 -2.54 -10.01
CA LYS A 58 2.18 -1.66 -9.32
C LYS A 58 2.74 -1.27 -7.96
N ARG A 59 2.89 0.04 -7.75
CA ARG A 59 3.38 0.62 -6.50
C ARG A 59 2.28 1.44 -5.84
N VAL A 60 2.34 1.52 -4.52
CA VAL A 60 1.39 2.28 -3.71
C VAL A 60 2.17 3.19 -2.78
N ARG A 61 1.77 4.47 -2.71
CA ARG A 61 2.39 5.42 -1.79
C ARG A 61 2.10 5.01 -0.35
N GLU A 62 3.16 4.85 0.45
CA GLU A 62 3.05 4.34 1.83
C GLU A 62 2.15 5.23 2.71
N ARG A 63 2.28 6.56 2.56
CA ARG A 63 1.49 7.53 3.32
C ARG A 63 -0.02 7.37 3.11
N ASP A 64 -0.44 7.19 1.87
CA ASP A 64 -1.85 7.07 1.52
C ASP A 64 -2.41 5.70 1.94
N LEU A 65 -1.57 4.65 1.88
CA LEU A 65 -1.92 3.33 2.42
C LEU A 65 -2.16 3.39 3.94
N LYS A 66 -1.30 4.08 4.71
CA LYS A 66 -1.48 4.23 6.16
C LYS A 66 -2.78 4.96 6.50
N LYS A 67 -3.07 6.09 5.83
CA LYS A 67 -4.33 6.82 5.98
C LYS A 67 -5.55 5.94 5.69
N PHE A 68 -5.49 5.16 4.61
CA PHE A 68 -6.57 4.24 4.27
C PHE A 68 -6.79 3.20 5.39
N LEU A 69 -5.72 2.62 5.94
CA LEU A 69 -5.81 1.65 7.04
C LEU A 69 -6.38 2.28 8.33
N GLU A 70 -5.96 3.50 8.67
CA GLU A 70 -6.51 4.26 9.79
C GLU A 70 -8.01 4.50 9.62
N GLU A 71 -8.44 4.91 8.43
CA GLU A 71 -9.86 5.11 8.11
C GLU A 71 -10.67 3.80 8.21
N GLN A 72 -10.11 2.68 7.78
CA GLN A 72 -10.75 1.37 7.92
C GLN A 72 -10.85 0.92 9.38
N ASN A 73 -9.82 1.16 10.20
CA ASN A 73 -9.84 0.86 11.63
C ASN A 73 -10.83 1.75 12.39
N LEU A 74 -10.89 3.05 12.08
CA LEU A 74 -11.89 3.97 12.64
C LEU A 74 -13.31 3.58 12.23
N ALA A 75 -13.50 3.05 11.03
CA ALA A 75 -14.80 2.52 10.60
C ALA A 75 -15.23 1.29 11.42
N TYR A 76 -14.28 0.47 11.89
CA TYR A 76 -14.56 -0.64 12.81
C TYR A 76 -14.90 -0.17 14.23
N LEU A 77 -14.28 0.92 14.71
CA LEU A 77 -14.55 1.50 16.04
C LEU A 77 -15.85 2.30 16.14
N LYS A 78 -16.44 2.71 15.02
CA LYS A 78 -17.74 3.44 14.98
C LYS A 78 -18.95 2.50 14.96
N LYS A 79 -18.75 1.20 15.20
CA LYS A 79 -19.77 0.17 15.06
C LYS A 79 -20.35 -0.27 16.39
#